data_AF-A0A8T6SNN9-F1
#
_entry.id   AF-A0A8T6SNN9-F1
#
_cell.length_a   1.000
_cell.length_b   1.000
_cell.length_c   1.000
_cell.angle_alpha   90.00
_cell.angle_beta   90.00
_cell.angle_gamma   90.00
#
_symmetry.space_group_name_H-M   'P 1'
#
loop_
_entity.id
_entity.type
_entity.pdbx_description
1 polymer ?
#
loop_
_entity_poly.entity_id
_entity_poly.type
_entity_poly.pdbx_seq_one_letter_code
_entity_poly.pdbx_strand_id
1 'polypeptide(L)'
;MSFKKKRTTYFEKAGKENTDALLQLTREYVENEDLKDIVVASTTGETGQKASRIFREYNLVVVTHHFGFREPGKTELREEFRREILANEAKIFTGTH
;
A
#
# COMPACT_ATOMS: atom_id res chain seq x y z
N MET A 1 -7.44 -20.31 -30.25
CA MET A 1 -6.55 -20.41 -29.07
C MET A 1 -6.67 -19.12 -28.28
N SER A 2 -6.89 -19.18 -26.97
CA SER A 2 -6.85 -18.01 -26.09
C SER A 2 -5.50 -17.99 -25.40
N PHE A 3 -4.75 -16.89 -25.53
CA PHE A 3 -3.53 -16.64 -24.76
C PHE A 3 -3.67 -15.30 -24.05
N LYS A 4 -3.17 -15.22 -22.81
CA LYS A 4 -3.05 -13.96 -22.06
C LYS A 4 -1.57 -13.60 -21.96
N LYS A 5 -1.24 -12.36 -22.30
CA LYS A 5 0.10 -11.79 -22.13
C LYS A 5 0.10 -10.90 -20.90
N LYS A 6 1.09 -11.06 -20.02
CA LYS A 6 1.32 -10.18 -18.87
C LYS A 6 2.71 -9.56 -18.94
N ARG A 7 2.83 -8.32 -18.48
CA ARG A 7 4.09 -7.58 -18.37
C ARG A 7 4.57 -7.67 -16.92
N THR A 8 5.85 -7.95 -16.75
CA THR A 8 6.52 -7.98 -15.43
C THR A 8 7.74 -7.06 -15.48
N THR A 9 7.89 -6.25 -14.45
CA THR A 9 9.03 -5.33 -14.28
C THR A 9 9.89 -5.82 -13.13
N TYR A 10 11.21 -5.81 -13.29
CA TYR A 10 12.17 -6.14 -12.24
C TYR A 10 12.89 -4.87 -11.81
N PHE A 11 12.98 -4.64 -10.50
CA PHE A 11 13.88 -3.63 -9.95
C PHE A 11 15.25 -4.28 -9.72
N GLU A 12 16.31 -3.65 -10.21
CA GLU A 12 17.69 -4.15 -10.05
C GLU A 12 18.13 -4.23 -8.58
N LYS A 13 17.54 -3.40 -7.72
CA LYS A 13 17.84 -3.34 -6.29
C LYS A 13 16.57 -3.22 -5.48
N ALA A 14 16.54 -3.84 -4.31
CA ALA A 14 15.49 -3.63 -3.32
C ALA A 14 15.71 -2.29 -2.59
N GLY A 15 14.62 -1.63 -2.23
CA GLY A 15 14.70 -0.38 -1.45
C GLY A 15 13.46 0.49 -1.56
N LYS A 16 13.40 1.50 -0.69
CA LYS A 16 12.28 2.45 -0.59
C LYS A 16 12.16 3.36 -1.82
N GLU A 17 13.25 3.56 -2.55
CA GLU A 17 13.33 4.32 -3.79
C GLU A 17 12.39 3.78 -4.87
N ASN A 18 12.05 2.50 -4.80
CA ASN A 18 11.15 1.87 -5.77
C ASN A 18 9.67 2.13 -5.49
N THR A 19 9.32 2.67 -4.31
CA THR A 19 7.92 2.75 -3.86
C THR A 19 7.05 3.55 -4.83
N ASP A 20 7.51 4.73 -5.26
CA ASP A 20 6.71 5.58 -6.14
C ASP A 20 6.52 4.92 -7.52
N ALA A 21 7.57 4.32 -8.07
CA ALA A 21 7.50 3.58 -9.33
C ALA A 21 6.59 2.34 -9.22
N LEU A 22 6.69 1.59 -8.12
CA LEU A 22 5.86 0.41 -7.86
C LEU A 22 4.37 0.78 -7.79
N LEU A 23 4.01 1.87 -7.10
CA LEU A 23 2.62 2.31 -6.99
C LEU A 23 2.06 2.72 -8.36
N GLN A 24 2.84 3.37 -9.23
CA GLN A 24 2.42 3.69 -10.60
C GLN A 24 2.24 2.43 -11.46
N LEU A 25 3.20 1.49 -11.42
CA LEU A 25 3.07 0.21 -12.13
C LEU A 25 1.85 -0.59 -11.64
N THR A 26 1.59 -0.54 -10.34
CA THR A 26 0.42 -1.20 -9.74
C THR A 26 -0.87 -0.55 -10.19
N ARG A 27 -0.92 0.79 -10.29
CA ARG A 27 -2.07 1.53 -10.85
C ARG A 27 -2.40 1.08 -12.26
N GLU A 28 -1.41 1.07 -13.15
CA GLU A 28 -1.61 0.58 -14.52
C GLU A 28 -2.13 -0.87 -14.52
N TYR A 29 -1.63 -1.71 -13.60
CA TYR A 29 -2.04 -3.10 -13.50
C TYR A 29 -3.51 -3.25 -13.07
N VAL A 30 -3.93 -2.57 -12.00
CA VAL A 30 -5.30 -2.68 -11.48
C VAL A 30 -6.33 -2.08 -12.44
N GLU A 31 -5.98 -1.02 -13.17
CA GLU A 31 -6.82 -0.42 -14.22
C GLU A 31 -7.03 -1.40 -15.39
N ASN A 32 -5.97 -2.08 -15.83
CA ASN A 32 -6.04 -3.02 -16.96
C ASN A 32 -6.76 -4.33 -16.63
N GLU A 33 -6.76 -4.75 -15.37
CA GLU A 33 -7.35 -6.02 -14.92
C GLU A 33 -8.70 -5.82 -14.20
N ASP A 34 -9.23 -4.58 -14.19
CA ASP A 34 -10.47 -4.15 -13.51
C ASP A 34 -10.55 -4.63 -12.05
N LEU A 35 -9.44 -4.48 -11.32
CA LEU A 35 -9.37 -4.82 -9.91
C LEU A 35 -9.80 -3.62 -9.06
N LYS A 36 -10.59 -3.88 -8.01
CA LYS A 36 -11.08 -2.84 -7.09
C LYS A 36 -10.43 -2.88 -5.71
N ASP A 37 -9.96 -4.05 -5.29
CA ASP A 37 -9.40 -4.27 -3.94
C ASP A 37 -7.88 -4.21 -3.96
N ILE A 38 -7.31 -3.39 -3.08
CA ILE A 38 -5.86 -3.23 -2.95
C ILE A 38 -5.49 -3.32 -1.48
N VAL A 39 -4.49 -4.15 -1.16
CA VAL A 39 -3.93 -4.27 0.18
C VAL A 39 -2.47 -3.86 0.14
N VAL A 40 -2.06 -2.93 1.01
CA VAL A 40 -0.69 -2.42 1.06
C VAL A 40 -0.13 -2.52 2.47
N ALA A 41 1.08 -3.07 2.59
CA ALA A 41 1.80 -3.07 3.86
C ALA A 41 2.45 -1.69 4.10
N SER A 42 2.29 -1.13 5.30
CA SER A 42 2.96 0.11 5.70
C SER A 42 3.19 0.18 7.20
N THR A 43 4.46 0.09 7.61
CA THR A 43 4.85 0.15 9.02
C THR A 43 4.66 1.55 9.61
N THR A 44 5.33 2.56 9.03
CA THR A 44 5.27 3.94 9.53
C THR A 44 4.04 4.71 9.03
N GLY A 45 3.39 4.21 7.98
CA GLY A 45 2.30 4.89 7.26
C GLY A 45 2.73 5.61 5.98
N GLU A 46 4.03 5.78 5.71
CA GLU A 46 4.52 6.53 4.54
C GLU A 46 4.03 5.93 3.21
N THR A 47 4.20 4.62 3.02
CA THR A 47 3.69 3.93 1.82
C THR A 47 2.16 3.96 1.76
N GLY A 48 1.49 3.77 2.90
CA GLY A 48 0.03 3.81 2.98
C GLY A 48 -0.53 5.18 2.58
N GLN A 49 0.10 6.27 3.01
CA GLN A 49 -0.25 7.63 2.64
C GLN A 49 -0.12 7.84 1.13
N LYS A 50 1.02 7.47 0.53
CA LYS A 50 1.23 7.55 -0.92
C LYS A 50 0.19 6.72 -1.69
N ALA A 51 -0.04 5.48 -1.26
CA ALA A 51 -1.04 4.60 -1.86
C ALA A 51 -2.45 5.21 -1.77
N SER A 52 -2.84 5.80 -0.63
CA SER A 52 -4.16 6.39 -0.43
C SER A 52 -4.45 7.56 -1.37
N ARG A 53 -3.43 8.34 -1.76
CA ARG A 53 -3.56 9.41 -2.76
C ARG A 53 -3.81 8.86 -4.16
N ILE A 54 -3.12 7.78 -4.51
CA ILE A 54 -3.15 7.19 -5.86
C ILE A 54 -4.42 6.36 -6.07
N PHE A 55 -4.86 5.64 -5.04
CA PHE A 55 -5.92 4.64 -5.12
C PHE A 55 -7.22 5.09 -4.46
N ARG A 56 -7.54 6.38 -4.49
CA ARG A 56 -8.72 6.94 -3.82
C ARG A 56 -10.06 6.34 -4.30
N GLU A 57 -10.11 5.92 -5.57
CA GLU A 57 -11.31 5.30 -6.17
C GLU A 57 -11.36 3.77 -5.99
N TYR A 58 -10.41 3.20 -5.25
CA TYR A 58 -10.30 1.76 -5.00
C TYR A 58 -10.62 1.45 -3.53
N ASN A 59 -10.98 0.21 -3.25
CA ASN A 59 -11.03 -0.29 -1.88
C ASN A 59 -9.61 -0.57 -1.38
N LEU A 60 -8.95 0.47 -0.85
CA LEU A 60 -7.61 0.37 -0.30
C LEU A 60 -7.62 0.01 1.19
N VAL A 61 -6.89 -1.04 1.56
CA VAL A 61 -6.60 -1.43 2.94
C VAL A 61 -5.10 -1.31 3.21
N VAL A 62 -4.73 -0.41 4.13
CA VAL A 62 -3.37 -0.27 4.64
C VAL A 62 -3.19 -1.16 5.86
N VAL A 63 -2.30 -2.14 5.76
CA VAL A 63 -1.95 -3.06 6.85
C VAL A 63 -0.70 -2.55 7.56
N THR A 64 -0.82 -2.28 8.86
CA THR A 64 0.29 -1.78 9.69
C THR A 64 0.80 -2.88 10.62
N HIS A 65 1.99 -2.67 11.19
CA HIS A 65 2.47 -3.51 12.29
C HIS A 65 1.52 -3.44 13.49
N HIS A 66 1.44 -4.53 14.25
CA HIS A 66 0.75 -4.55 15.55
C HIS A 66 1.45 -3.66 16.57
N PHE A 67 0.67 -3.21 17.56
CA PHE A 67 1.20 -2.52 18.74
C PHE A 67 2.18 -3.42 19.48
N GLY A 68 3.32 -2.88 19.90
CA GLY A 68 4.33 -3.66 20.61
C GLY A 68 5.44 -4.26 19.74
N PHE A 69 5.34 -4.21 18.41
CA PHE A 69 6.31 -4.88 17.52
C PHE A 69 7.76 -4.40 17.75
N ARG A 70 7.97 -3.08 17.74
CA ARG A 70 9.29 -2.48 17.99
C ARG A 70 9.52 -2.17 19.47
N GLU A 71 8.48 -1.70 20.17
CA GLU A 71 8.54 -1.35 21.59
C GLU A 71 7.19 -1.64 22.25
N PRO A 72 7.15 -2.29 23.44
CA PRO A 72 5.90 -2.65 24.12
C PRO A 72 4.94 -1.46 24.26
N GLY A 73 3.68 -1.68 23.88
CA GLY A 73 2.61 -0.68 24.00
C GLY A 73 2.68 0.48 23.00
N LYS A 74 3.67 0.52 22.09
CA LYS A 74 3.78 1.57 21.07
C LYS A 74 3.38 1.08 19.67
N THR A 75 2.83 2.01 18.90
CA THR A 75 2.62 1.85 17.45
C THR A 75 3.74 2.55 16.69
N GLU A 76 4.09 2.01 15.52
CA GLU A 76 5.01 2.63 14.57
C GLU A 76 4.30 3.53 13.56
N LEU A 77 2.98 3.35 13.40
CA LEU A 77 2.15 4.18 12.53
C LEU A 77 2.14 5.60 13.06
N ARG A 78 2.64 6.55 12.26
CA ARG A 78 2.65 7.95 12.65
C ARG A 78 1.29 8.60 12.42
N GLU A 79 0.90 9.45 13.36
CA GLU A 79 -0.43 10.09 13.34
C GLU A 79 -0.65 10.97 12.12
N GLU A 80 0.39 11.65 11.60
CA GLU A 80 0.27 12.46 10.39
C GLU A 80 -0.13 11.63 9.17
N PHE A 81 0.47 10.44 8.98
CA PHE A 81 0.14 9.55 7.88
C PHE A 81 -1.20 8.86 8.11
N ARG A 82 -1.50 8.47 9.35
CA ARG A 82 -2.80 7.89 9.72
C ARG A 82 -3.95 8.79 9.34
N ARG A 83 -3.87 10.08 9.69
CA ARG A 83 -4.90 11.08 9.37
C ARG A 83 -5.12 11.22 7.88
N GLU A 84 -4.04 11.25 7.11
CA GLU A 84 -4.12 11.41 5.67
C GLU A 84 -4.69 10.16 4.96
N ILE A 85 -4.28 8.96 5.40
CA ILE A 85 -4.84 7.70 4.89
C ILE A 85 -6.37 7.69 5.06
N LEU A 86 -6.84 8.03 6.26
CA LEU A 86 -8.27 8.07 6.57
C LEU A 86 -9.00 9.19 5.82
N ALA A 87 -8.37 10.36 5.64
CA ALA A 87 -8.93 11.48 4.88
C ALA A 87 -9.12 11.15 3.39
N ASN A 88 -8.29 10.24 2.86
CA ASN A 88 -8.43 9.69 1.51
C ASN A 88 -9.36 8.45 1.47
N GLU A 89 -10.17 8.23 2.51
CA GLU A 89 -11.19 7.17 2.60
C GLU A 89 -10.62 5.73 2.57
N ALA A 90 -9.31 5.58 2.71
CA ALA A 90 -8.66 4.28 2.82
C ALA A 90 -8.82 3.70 4.23
N LYS A 91 -8.84 2.36 4.30
CA LYS A 91 -9.01 1.62 5.56
C LYS A 91 -7.64 1.32 6.15
N ILE A 92 -7.57 1.23 7.48
CA ILE A 92 -6.37 0.81 8.20
C ILE A 92 -6.70 -0.45 8.97
N PHE A 93 -5.89 -1.49 8.78
CA PHE A 93 -5.94 -2.72 9.56
C PHE A 93 -4.64 -2.87 10.37
N THR A 94 -4.78 -3.16 11.65
CA THR A 94 -3.68 -3.40 12.57
C THR A 94 -3.94 -4.70 13.32
N GLY A 95 -3.05 -5.68 13.16
CA GLY A 95 -3.21 -7.01 13.73
C GLY A 95 -1.88 -7.76 13.84
N THR A 96 -1.88 -8.87 14.57
CA THR A 96 -0.71 -9.76 14.69
C THR A 96 -0.39 -10.40 13.34
N HIS A 97 0.90 -10.56 13.04
CA HIS A 97 1.38 -11.24 11.83
C HIS A 97 1.26 -12.76 11.97
#